data_AF-A0A0M8QUS6-F1
#
_entry.id   AF-A0A0M8QUS6-F1
#
_cell.length_a   1.000
_cell.length_b   1.000
_cell.length_c   1.000
_cell.angle_alpha   90.00
_cell.angle_beta   90.00
_cell.angle_gamma   90.00
#
_symmetry.space_group_name_H-M   'P 1'
#
loop_
_entity.id
_entity.type
_entity.pdbx_description
1 polymer ?
#
loop_
_entity_poly.entity_id
_entity_poly.type
_entity_poly.pdbx_seq_one_letter_code
_entity_poly.pdbx_strand_id
1 'polypeptide(L)'
;MSAYVQPAVLASTANVNRSWVTKAAQLGLVNSSALDGEDVIVVRVFAFVDQLVWPGKKRSRSEARAMEPWQSLAVNAARDAARDPATKMDSILWITPEGVEVTNDFGAHTAFVLAHQRTNFVAVPIGEWIAELPPNLETIFHWPRKILDTTITVQDTEISLLAFSTIPQQVTVFATSRAAFDDTTYQKVRQHASSQHPGSALRIIEHQTKGGRSHWAELYDLPDGGLIRRPLDDISLRNEYGPQLKHFGRRPDRETK
;
A
#
# COMPACT_ATOMS: atom_id res chain seq x y z
N MET A 1 14.19 -3.15 -13.63
CA MET A 1 14.58 -1.87 -14.26
C MET A 1 13.48 -0.87 -13.91
N SER A 2 13.78 0.14 -13.10
CA SER A 2 12.80 1.17 -12.73
C SER A 2 12.49 2.07 -13.93
N ALA A 3 11.22 2.36 -14.19
CA ALA A 3 10.84 3.19 -15.32
C ALA A 3 11.19 4.66 -15.03
N TYR A 4 11.87 5.32 -15.99
CA TYR A 4 12.18 6.74 -15.89
C TYR A 4 10.90 7.58 -15.76
N VAL A 5 10.81 8.40 -14.71
CA VAL A 5 9.64 9.26 -14.46
C VAL A 5 9.88 10.67 -14.94
N GLN A 6 8.97 11.22 -15.73
CA GLN A 6 9.03 12.65 -16.04
C GLN A 6 8.71 13.49 -14.78
N PRO A 7 9.35 14.65 -14.56
CA PRO A 7 9.11 15.49 -13.38
C PRO A 7 7.63 15.85 -13.15
N ALA A 8 6.88 16.04 -14.24
CA ALA A 8 5.45 16.31 -14.19
C ALA A 8 4.63 15.11 -13.68
N VAL A 9 4.98 13.91 -14.13
CA VAL A 9 4.36 12.65 -13.70
C VAL A 9 4.71 12.40 -12.24
N LEU A 10 5.99 12.57 -11.85
CA LEU A 10 6.42 12.42 -10.47
C LEU A 10 5.67 13.35 -9.52
N ALA A 11 5.53 14.63 -9.87
CA ALA A 11 4.77 15.59 -9.06
C ALA A 11 3.31 15.16 -8.89
N SER A 12 2.68 14.71 -9.98
CA SER A 12 1.30 14.21 -9.94
C SER A 12 1.17 12.97 -9.06
N THR A 13 2.07 12.00 -9.20
CA THR A 13 2.07 10.76 -8.41
C THR A 13 2.33 11.04 -6.93
N ALA A 14 3.24 11.97 -6.63
CA ALA A 14 3.53 12.41 -5.26
C ALA A 14 2.41 13.30 -4.67
N ASN A 15 1.38 13.64 -5.45
CA ASN A 15 0.31 14.56 -5.09
C ASN A 15 0.82 15.93 -4.62
N VAL A 16 1.81 16.48 -5.33
CA VAL A 16 2.42 17.78 -5.04
C VAL A 16 2.52 18.66 -6.29
N ASN A 17 2.74 19.96 -6.08
CA ASN A 17 3.07 20.87 -7.18
C ASN A 17 4.46 20.53 -7.76
N ARG A 18 4.63 20.69 -9.09
CA ARG A 18 5.91 20.53 -9.80
C ARG A 18 7.06 21.36 -9.19
N SER A 19 6.76 22.50 -8.57
CA SER A 19 7.77 23.30 -7.87
C SER A 19 8.50 22.52 -6.77
N TRP A 20 7.87 21.53 -6.16
CA TRP A 20 8.51 20.67 -5.15
C TRP A 20 9.53 19.73 -5.76
N VAL A 21 9.28 19.19 -6.96
CA VAL A 21 10.25 18.36 -7.68
C VAL A 21 11.46 19.19 -8.07
N THR A 22 11.25 20.41 -8.57
CA THR A 22 12.34 21.34 -8.90
C THR A 22 13.17 21.68 -7.65
N LYS A 23 12.52 21.99 -6.52
CA LYS A 23 13.20 22.30 -5.27
C LYS A 23 13.97 21.09 -4.72
N ALA A 24 13.39 19.89 -4.78
CA ALA A 24 14.06 18.65 -4.38
C ALA A 24 15.32 18.38 -5.22
N ALA A 25 15.26 18.59 -6.54
CA ALA A 25 16.42 18.46 -7.41
C ALA A 25 17.51 19.50 -7.11
N GLN A 26 17.12 20.76 -6.87
CA GLN A 26 18.06 21.83 -6.49
C GLN A 26 18.78 21.55 -5.16
N LEU A 27 18.09 20.89 -4.23
CA LEU A 27 18.65 20.46 -2.94
C LEU A 27 19.41 19.13 -3.03
N GLY A 28 19.53 18.52 -4.22
CA GLY A 28 20.22 17.24 -4.42
C GLY A 28 19.48 16.04 -3.82
N LEU A 29 18.19 16.18 -3.47
CA LEU A 29 17.39 15.09 -2.92
C LEU A 29 16.96 14.09 -3.98
N VAL A 30 16.82 14.51 -5.24
CA VAL A 30 16.45 13.60 -6.34
C VAL A 30 17.31 13.90 -7.57
N ASN A 31 17.57 12.87 -8.38
CA ASN A 31 18.27 13.07 -9.63
C ASN A 31 17.26 13.33 -10.77
N SER A 32 17.15 14.58 -11.22
CA SER A 32 16.24 14.95 -12.31
C SER A 32 16.43 14.18 -13.63
N SER A 33 17.63 13.61 -13.87
CA SER A 33 17.92 12.82 -15.06
C SER A 33 17.67 11.32 -14.88
N ALA A 34 17.29 10.86 -13.68
CA ALA A 34 17.07 9.45 -13.38
C ALA A 34 15.99 9.27 -12.29
N LEU A 35 14.81 9.87 -12.52
CA LEU A 35 13.72 9.80 -11.53
C LEU A 35 13.06 8.42 -11.53
N ASP A 36 12.72 7.92 -10.34
CA ASP A 36 12.04 6.65 -10.13
C ASP A 36 10.89 6.71 -9.09
N GLY A 37 10.38 5.55 -8.67
CA GLY A 37 9.33 5.43 -7.67
C GLY A 37 9.75 5.79 -6.25
N GLU A 38 11.01 5.59 -5.89
CA GLU A 38 11.54 6.03 -4.61
C GLU A 38 11.55 7.57 -4.56
N ASP A 39 11.88 8.22 -5.67
CA ASP A 39 11.87 9.68 -5.76
C ASP A 39 10.45 10.26 -5.57
N VAL A 40 9.39 9.51 -5.90
CA VAL A 40 8.00 9.92 -5.57
C VAL A 40 7.83 10.05 -4.06
N ILE A 41 8.30 9.05 -3.30
CA ILE A 41 8.21 9.01 -1.83
C ILE A 41 9.08 10.11 -1.21
N VAL A 42 10.31 10.25 -1.68
CA VAL A 42 11.26 11.29 -1.28
C VAL A 42 10.63 12.68 -1.46
N VAL A 43 10.06 12.97 -2.63
CA VAL A 43 9.45 14.28 -2.91
C VAL A 43 8.21 14.52 -2.07
N ARG A 44 7.36 13.51 -1.88
CA ARG A 44 6.14 13.62 -1.06
C ARG A 44 6.50 13.92 0.40
N VAL A 45 7.47 13.21 0.97
CA VAL A 45 7.98 13.45 2.34
C VAL A 45 8.66 14.80 2.43
N PHE A 46 9.51 15.17 1.47
CA PHE A 46 10.16 16.48 1.44
C PHE A 46 9.15 17.63 1.46
N ALA A 47 8.13 17.58 0.60
CA ALA A 47 7.10 18.60 0.54
C ALA A 47 6.31 18.70 1.85
N PHE A 48 6.11 17.59 2.55
CA PHE A 48 5.47 17.53 3.85
C PHE A 48 6.34 18.15 4.96
N VAL A 49 7.60 17.69 5.10
CA VAL A 49 8.49 18.13 6.18
C VAL A 49 8.97 19.57 6.02
N ASP A 50 9.11 20.05 4.78
CA ASP A 50 9.42 21.46 4.55
C ASP A 50 8.30 22.34 5.09
N GLN A 51 7.04 21.88 5.02
CA GLN A 51 5.86 22.61 5.46
C GLN A 51 5.61 22.56 6.97
N LEU A 52 6.16 21.55 7.65
CA LEU A 52 5.98 21.34 9.09
C LEU A 52 6.64 22.46 9.91
N VAL A 53 5.94 22.89 10.97
CA VAL A 53 6.45 23.88 11.94
C VAL A 53 6.16 23.37 13.34
N TRP A 54 7.21 23.15 14.12
CA TRP A 54 7.08 22.73 15.51
C TRP A 54 6.53 23.85 16.39
N PRO A 55 5.69 23.54 17.41
CA PRO A 55 5.23 24.52 18.38
C PRO A 55 6.40 25.29 19.01
N GLY A 56 6.26 26.61 19.12
CA GLY A 56 7.31 27.49 19.66
C GLY A 56 8.43 27.84 18.68
N LYS A 57 8.47 27.26 17.48
CA LYS A 57 9.38 27.66 16.40
C LYS A 57 8.66 28.63 15.45
N LYS A 58 9.35 29.70 15.06
CA LYS A 58 8.86 30.62 14.02
C LYS A 58 9.48 30.24 12.68
N ARG A 59 8.63 30.13 11.66
CA ARG A 59 9.09 29.92 10.28
C ARG A 59 9.46 31.27 9.65
N SER A 60 10.74 31.50 9.36
CA SER A 60 11.16 32.72 8.65
C SER A 60 10.68 32.69 7.20
N ARG A 61 9.99 33.73 6.72
CA ARG A 61 9.37 33.78 5.37
C ARG A 61 10.34 34.17 4.24
N SER A 62 11.54 34.68 4.54
CA SER A 62 12.31 35.49 3.58
C SER A 62 13.58 34.87 2.99
N GLU A 63 14.12 33.77 3.52
CA GLU A 63 15.34 33.16 2.98
C GLU A 63 15.04 31.96 2.11
N ALA A 64 15.78 31.83 1.00
CA ALA A 64 15.92 30.58 0.26
C ALA A 64 16.44 29.53 1.23
N ARG A 65 15.52 28.77 1.82
CA ARG A 65 15.78 27.97 3.01
C ARG A 65 16.71 26.81 2.68
N ALA A 66 17.84 26.77 3.37
CA ALA A 66 18.56 25.52 3.57
C ALA A 66 17.68 24.57 4.37
N MET A 67 17.76 23.27 4.04
CA MET A 67 17.00 22.23 4.73
C MET A 67 17.55 22.06 6.15
N GLU A 68 16.68 22.04 7.16
CA GLU A 68 17.11 21.78 8.54
C GLU A 68 17.61 20.32 8.68
N PRO A 69 18.56 20.02 9.58
CA PRO A 69 19.12 18.67 9.70
C PRO A 69 18.08 17.57 9.89
N TRP A 70 17.04 17.80 10.70
CA TRP A 70 15.98 16.81 10.92
C TRP A 70 15.12 16.57 9.68
N GLN A 71 14.96 17.57 8.79
CA GLN A 71 14.26 17.41 7.52
C GLN A 71 15.05 16.48 6.59
N SER A 72 16.39 16.61 6.58
CA SER A 72 17.26 15.69 5.84
C SER A 72 17.16 14.26 6.37
N LEU A 73 17.15 14.10 7.70
CA LEU A 73 16.97 12.81 8.33
C LEU A 73 15.62 12.17 7.95
N ALA A 74 14.53 12.94 7.96
CA ALA A 74 13.21 12.44 7.57
C ALA A 74 13.17 11.97 6.11
N VAL A 75 13.75 12.76 5.20
CA VAL A 75 13.80 12.40 3.77
C VAL A 75 14.65 11.15 3.53
N ASN A 76 15.78 11.03 4.22
CA ASN A 76 16.63 9.84 4.11
C ASN A 76 15.98 8.60 4.73
N ALA A 77 15.34 8.73 5.90
CA ALA A 77 14.61 7.62 6.51
C ALA A 77 13.44 7.14 5.63
N ALA A 78 12.75 8.06 4.96
CA ALA A 78 11.73 7.71 3.97
C ALA A 78 12.30 6.96 2.76
N ARG A 79 13.47 7.40 2.28
CA ARG A 79 14.19 6.72 1.20
C ARG A 79 14.60 5.31 1.60
N ASP A 80 15.18 5.17 2.78
CA ASP A 80 15.63 3.88 3.31
C ASP A 80 14.43 2.96 3.51
N ALA A 81 13.33 3.45 4.05
CA ALA A 81 12.08 2.70 4.15
C ALA A 81 11.56 2.24 2.78
N ALA A 82 11.62 3.08 1.74
CA ALA A 82 11.19 2.70 0.40
C ALA A 82 12.04 1.56 -0.22
N ARG A 83 13.27 1.37 0.26
CA ARG A 83 14.20 0.31 -0.16
C ARG A 83 14.24 -0.89 0.78
N ASP A 84 13.76 -0.73 2.02
CA ASP A 84 13.87 -1.73 3.06
C ASP A 84 12.79 -2.82 2.87
N PRO A 85 13.19 -4.10 2.67
CA PRO A 85 12.24 -5.19 2.58
C PRO A 85 11.41 -5.39 3.86
N ALA A 86 11.81 -4.83 5.00
CA ALA A 86 11.01 -4.85 6.23
C ALA A 86 9.87 -3.82 6.25
N THR A 87 9.82 -2.87 5.31
CA THR A 87 8.80 -1.80 5.28
C THR A 87 7.43 -2.31 4.85
N LYS A 88 6.52 -2.38 5.82
CA LYS A 88 5.16 -2.87 5.64
C LYS A 88 4.18 -1.75 5.30
N MET A 89 2.97 -2.10 4.90
CA MET A 89 1.91 -1.11 4.67
C MET A 89 1.55 -0.32 5.93
N ASP A 90 1.63 -0.94 7.12
CA ASP A 90 1.44 -0.25 8.39
C ASP A 90 2.70 0.46 8.88
N SER A 91 3.78 0.52 8.08
CA SER A 91 4.98 1.24 8.47
C SER A 91 4.72 2.73 8.64
N ILE A 92 5.19 3.26 9.76
CA ILE A 92 5.09 4.68 10.12
C ILE A 92 6.50 5.23 10.22
N LEU A 93 6.74 6.33 9.50
CA LEU A 93 7.86 7.23 9.75
C LEU A 93 7.42 8.26 10.80
N TRP A 94 7.95 8.12 11.99
CA TRP A 94 7.79 9.09 13.07
C TRP A 94 8.83 10.18 12.93
N ILE A 95 8.38 11.43 13.06
CA ILE A 95 9.23 12.60 13.00
C ILE A 95 9.06 13.38 14.29
N THR A 96 10.16 13.73 14.94
CA THR A 96 10.21 14.58 16.14
C THR A 96 11.10 15.80 15.86
N PRO A 97 11.09 16.83 16.73
CA PRO A 97 12.06 17.92 16.64
C PRO A 97 13.53 17.46 16.75
N GLU A 98 13.78 16.33 17.40
CA GLU A 98 15.12 15.80 17.69
C GLU A 98 15.59 14.74 16.69
N GLY A 99 14.68 14.08 15.96
CA GLY A 99 15.05 12.98 15.08
C GLY A 99 13.87 12.31 14.38
N VAL A 100 14.14 11.12 13.84
CA VAL A 100 13.17 10.33 13.09
C VAL A 100 13.34 8.84 13.39
N GLU A 101 12.25 8.08 13.29
CA GLU A 101 12.25 6.63 13.49
C GLU A 101 11.23 5.97 12.56
N VAL A 102 11.58 4.84 11.95
CA VAL A 102 10.65 4.03 11.16
C VAL A 102 10.27 2.79 11.96
N THR A 103 8.98 2.50 12.03
CA THR A 103 8.44 1.37 12.77
C THR A 103 7.51 0.56 11.87
N ASN A 104 7.58 -0.78 11.95
CA ASN A 104 6.99 -1.69 10.96
C ASN A 104 5.94 -2.63 11.55
N ASP A 105 5.48 -2.40 12.78
CA ASP A 105 4.41 -3.17 13.39
C ASP A 105 3.78 -2.41 14.56
N PHE A 106 2.58 -2.85 14.94
CA PHE A 106 1.79 -2.28 16.03
C PHE A 106 2.51 -2.22 17.38
N GLY A 107 3.37 -3.22 17.68
CA GLY A 107 4.13 -3.26 18.93
C GLY A 107 5.14 -2.13 18.98
N ALA A 108 5.91 -1.97 17.90
CA ALA A 108 6.85 -0.88 17.74
C ALA A 108 6.17 0.50 17.73
N HIS A 109 5.00 0.65 17.10
CA HIS A 109 4.21 1.88 17.13
C HIS A 109 3.86 2.28 18.56
N THR A 110 3.35 1.31 19.33
CA THR A 110 2.95 1.53 20.72
C THR A 110 4.15 1.90 21.59
N ALA A 111 5.27 1.20 21.42
CA ALA A 111 6.51 1.49 22.13
C ALA A 111 7.01 2.92 21.83
N PHE A 112 6.99 3.34 20.57
CA PHE A 112 7.38 4.70 20.17
C PHE A 112 6.53 5.77 20.87
N VAL A 113 5.20 5.64 20.82
CA VAL A 113 4.27 6.60 21.43
C VAL A 113 4.47 6.67 22.94
N LEU A 114 4.69 5.52 23.60
CA LEU A 114 4.95 5.47 25.03
C LEU A 114 6.30 6.11 25.42
N ALA A 115 7.32 6.00 24.57
CA ALA A 115 8.60 6.65 24.79
C ALA A 115 8.55 8.18 24.60
N HIS A 116 7.62 8.69 23.78
CA HIS A 116 7.53 10.10 23.38
C HIS A 116 6.32 10.84 23.98
N GLN A 117 5.76 10.38 25.10
CA GLN A 117 4.53 10.94 25.72
C GLN A 117 4.51 12.44 25.98
N ARG A 118 5.69 13.09 26.07
CA ARG A 118 5.82 14.53 26.37
C ARG A 118 6.44 15.34 25.23
N THR A 119 6.65 14.70 24.08
CA THR A 119 7.30 15.31 22.91
C THR A 119 6.28 15.43 21.79
N ASN A 120 6.36 16.51 21.02
CA ASN A 120 5.56 16.61 19.80
C ASN A 120 6.16 15.68 18.75
N PHE A 121 5.32 14.90 18.08
CA PHE A 121 5.74 14.08 16.96
C PHE A 121 4.66 14.07 15.89
N VAL A 122 5.06 13.68 14.69
CA VAL A 122 4.14 13.49 13.56
C VAL A 122 4.34 12.11 12.98
N ALA A 123 3.24 11.43 12.69
CA ALA A 123 3.22 10.14 12.02
C ALA A 123 3.03 10.34 10.51
N VAL A 124 3.99 9.89 9.72
CA VAL A 124 3.87 9.82 8.26
C VAL A 124 3.60 8.35 7.90
N PRO A 125 2.46 8.03 7.25
CA PRO A 125 2.10 6.65 6.89
C PRO A 125 2.89 6.19 5.67
N ILE A 126 4.21 6.01 5.84
CA ILE A 126 5.15 5.76 4.75
C ILE A 126 4.85 4.46 4.02
N GLY A 127 4.39 3.44 4.76
CA GLY A 127 3.97 2.16 4.21
C GLY A 127 2.81 2.27 3.24
N GLU A 128 1.77 3.06 3.59
CA GLU A 128 0.63 3.32 2.72
C GLU A 128 1.04 4.09 1.47
N TRP A 129 1.89 5.12 1.62
CA TRP A 129 2.35 5.91 0.47
C TRP A 129 3.17 5.09 -0.53
N ILE A 130 3.98 4.14 -0.06
CA ILE A 130 4.71 3.21 -0.92
C ILE A 130 3.73 2.24 -1.61
N ALA A 131 2.72 1.73 -0.90
CA ALA A 131 1.71 0.84 -1.47
C ALA A 131 0.86 1.50 -2.57
N GLU A 132 0.71 2.83 -2.53
CA GLU A 132 -0.02 3.63 -3.53
C GLU A 132 0.75 3.85 -4.85
N LEU A 133 2.05 3.51 -4.92
CA LEU A 133 2.85 3.80 -6.11
C LEU A 133 2.31 3.09 -7.37
N PRO A 134 2.32 3.72 -8.56
CA PRO A 134 1.94 3.11 -9.84
C PRO A 134 2.81 1.88 -10.21
N PRO A 135 2.31 0.92 -11.03
CA PRO A 135 3.01 -0.38 -11.21
C PRO A 135 4.35 -0.26 -11.92
N ASN A 136 4.51 0.78 -12.72
CA ASN A 136 5.75 1.09 -13.42
C ASN A 136 6.80 1.78 -12.51
N LEU A 137 6.40 2.20 -11.30
CA LEU A 137 7.22 2.95 -10.34
C LEU A 137 7.42 2.18 -9.05
N GLU A 138 7.36 0.85 -9.09
CA GLU A 138 7.47 0.02 -7.89
C GLU A 138 8.88 0.11 -7.30
N THR A 139 8.95 0.29 -5.98
CA THR A 139 10.16 0.05 -5.19
C THR A 139 10.23 -1.43 -4.82
N ILE A 140 11.23 -1.86 -4.06
CA ILE A 140 11.32 -3.25 -3.56
C ILE A 140 10.27 -3.44 -2.45
N PHE A 141 9.00 -3.34 -2.81
CA PHE A 141 7.87 -3.44 -1.90
C PHE A 141 7.43 -4.91 -1.80
N HIS A 142 7.25 -5.40 -0.58
CA HIS A 142 7.00 -6.81 -0.33
C HIS A 142 5.51 -7.19 -0.27
N TRP A 143 4.59 -6.22 -0.39
CA TRP A 143 3.15 -6.52 -0.41
C TRP A 143 2.59 -6.58 -1.83
N PRO A 144 1.70 -7.55 -2.10
CA PRO A 144 0.90 -7.62 -3.31
C PRO A 144 0.13 -6.33 -3.54
N ARG A 145 0.19 -5.79 -4.76
CA ARG A 145 -0.46 -4.52 -5.12
C ARG A 145 -1.89 -4.76 -5.57
N LYS A 146 -2.87 -4.03 -5.04
CA LYS A 146 -4.25 -4.05 -5.55
C LYS A 146 -4.30 -3.59 -7.02
N ILE A 147 -4.88 -4.41 -7.88
CA ILE A 147 -5.02 -4.18 -9.33
C ILE A 147 -6.47 -4.24 -9.83
N LEU A 148 -7.39 -4.80 -9.03
CA LEU A 148 -8.80 -4.92 -9.38
C LEU A 148 -9.67 -4.71 -8.15
N ASP A 149 -10.76 -3.95 -8.29
CA ASP A 149 -11.86 -3.86 -7.34
C ASP A 149 -13.15 -3.71 -8.13
N THR A 150 -13.94 -4.77 -8.20
CA THR A 150 -15.13 -4.82 -9.05
C THR A 150 -16.18 -5.76 -8.48
N THR A 151 -17.38 -5.73 -9.03
CA THR A 151 -18.43 -6.71 -8.72
C THR A 151 -18.88 -7.35 -10.02
N ILE A 152 -18.98 -8.68 -10.01
CA ILE A 152 -19.56 -9.46 -11.10
C ILE A 152 -20.84 -10.14 -10.65
N THR A 153 -21.73 -10.43 -11.59
CA THR A 153 -22.98 -11.17 -11.32
C THR A 153 -22.88 -12.58 -11.89
N VAL A 154 -23.10 -13.58 -11.05
CA VAL A 154 -23.13 -14.99 -11.43
C VAL A 154 -24.43 -15.61 -10.92
N GLN A 155 -25.29 -16.09 -11.83
CA GLN A 155 -26.56 -16.73 -11.48
C GLN A 155 -27.36 -15.90 -10.45
N ASP A 156 -27.55 -14.61 -10.75
CA ASP A 156 -28.25 -13.63 -9.91
C ASP A 156 -27.61 -13.37 -8.53
N THR A 157 -26.37 -13.81 -8.32
CA THR A 157 -25.57 -13.52 -7.13
C THR A 157 -24.46 -12.52 -7.46
N GLU A 158 -24.41 -11.42 -6.71
CA GLU A 158 -23.30 -10.46 -6.77
C GLU A 158 -22.08 -11.01 -6.02
N ILE A 159 -20.93 -10.93 -6.67
CA ILE A 159 -19.64 -11.37 -6.14
C ILE A 159 -18.68 -10.20 -6.26
N SER A 160 -18.31 -9.62 -5.13
CA SER A 160 -17.26 -8.59 -5.11
C SER A 160 -15.89 -9.27 -5.23
N LEU A 161 -15.06 -8.72 -6.10
CA LEU A 161 -13.73 -9.18 -6.44
C LEU A 161 -12.70 -8.11 -6.09
N LEU A 162 -11.63 -8.53 -5.44
CA LEU A 162 -10.47 -7.71 -5.12
C LEU A 162 -9.22 -8.48 -5.53
N ALA A 163 -8.47 -7.98 -6.51
CA ALA A 163 -7.28 -8.69 -6.98
C ALA A 163 -5.99 -7.94 -6.66
N PHE A 164 -4.92 -8.70 -6.43
CA PHE A 164 -3.59 -8.23 -6.16
C PHE A 164 -2.56 -8.86 -7.08
N SER A 165 -1.55 -8.12 -7.51
CA SER A 165 -0.40 -8.61 -8.26
C SER A 165 0.80 -8.80 -7.34
N THR A 166 1.51 -9.92 -7.47
CA THR A 166 2.85 -10.15 -6.90
C THR A 166 3.89 -10.32 -7.99
N ILE A 167 5.16 -10.03 -7.66
CA ILE A 167 6.29 -10.27 -8.56
C ILE A 167 6.89 -11.66 -8.27
N PRO A 168 7.13 -12.50 -9.30
CA PRO A 168 6.76 -12.31 -10.71
C PRO A 168 5.37 -12.90 -11.07
N GLN A 169 4.51 -12.05 -11.65
CA GLN A 169 3.33 -12.35 -12.49
C GLN A 169 2.27 -13.32 -11.93
N GLN A 170 2.06 -13.36 -10.62
CA GLN A 170 0.89 -14.01 -10.04
C GLN A 170 -0.16 -12.96 -9.66
N VAL A 171 -1.41 -13.21 -10.05
CA VAL A 171 -2.57 -12.43 -9.64
C VAL A 171 -3.37 -13.23 -8.63
N THR A 172 -3.49 -12.71 -7.42
CA THR A 172 -4.36 -13.27 -6.39
C THR A 172 -5.69 -12.53 -6.38
N VAL A 173 -6.79 -13.23 -6.64
CA VAL A 173 -8.15 -12.71 -6.64
C VAL A 173 -8.86 -13.16 -5.38
N PHE A 174 -9.24 -12.22 -4.53
CA PHE A 174 -10.15 -12.44 -3.43
C PHE A 174 -11.58 -12.22 -3.91
N ALA A 175 -12.48 -13.13 -3.58
CA ALA A 175 -13.86 -13.09 -4.04
C ALA A 175 -14.81 -13.34 -2.87
N THR A 176 -15.82 -12.49 -2.69
CA THR A 176 -16.75 -12.60 -1.55
C THR A 176 -18.11 -13.14 -1.99
N SER A 177 -18.67 -14.02 -1.16
CA SER A 177 -20.03 -14.56 -1.35
C SER A 177 -20.70 -14.88 -0.03
N ARG A 178 -22.03 -15.04 -0.11
CA ARG A 178 -22.86 -15.52 1.01
C ARG A 178 -22.91 -17.06 1.08
N ALA A 179 -22.63 -17.73 -0.03
CA ALA A 179 -22.65 -19.18 -0.17
C ALA A 179 -21.32 -19.67 -0.77
N ALA A 180 -20.96 -20.91 -0.47
CA ALA A 180 -19.76 -21.53 -1.03
C ALA A 180 -19.84 -21.51 -2.57
N PHE A 181 -18.76 -21.13 -3.25
CA PHE A 181 -18.71 -21.15 -4.72
C PHE A 181 -19.01 -22.54 -5.25
N ASP A 182 -19.90 -22.68 -6.23
CA ASP A 182 -19.97 -23.90 -7.03
C ASP A 182 -18.94 -23.84 -8.18
N ASP A 183 -18.80 -24.93 -8.94
CA ASP A 183 -17.88 -24.97 -10.09
C ASP A 183 -18.21 -23.86 -11.10
N THR A 184 -19.51 -23.59 -11.34
CA THR A 184 -19.95 -22.53 -12.25
C THR A 184 -19.45 -21.15 -11.82
N THR A 185 -19.58 -20.85 -10.53
CA THR A 185 -19.16 -19.58 -9.95
C THR A 185 -17.65 -19.41 -10.02
N TYR A 186 -16.92 -20.45 -9.61
CA TYR A 186 -15.47 -20.45 -9.69
C TYR A 186 -14.97 -20.22 -11.12
N GLN A 187 -15.52 -20.94 -12.11
CA GLN A 187 -15.11 -20.77 -13.51
C GLN A 187 -15.40 -19.37 -14.05
N LYS A 188 -16.53 -18.75 -13.70
CA LYS A 188 -16.82 -17.36 -14.10
C LYS A 188 -15.87 -16.36 -13.47
N VAL A 189 -15.54 -16.50 -12.18
CA VAL A 189 -14.56 -15.63 -11.50
C VAL A 189 -13.19 -15.79 -12.16
N ARG A 190 -12.76 -17.03 -12.42
CA ARG A 190 -11.50 -17.35 -13.09
C ARG A 190 -11.44 -16.75 -14.50
N GLN A 191 -12.48 -16.95 -15.31
CA GLN A 191 -12.57 -16.40 -16.66
C GLN A 191 -12.52 -14.88 -16.66
N HIS A 192 -13.26 -14.23 -15.75
CA HIS A 192 -13.22 -12.77 -15.62
C HIS A 192 -11.82 -12.29 -15.28
N ALA A 193 -11.17 -12.85 -14.25
CA ALA A 193 -9.81 -12.48 -13.86
C ALA A 193 -8.79 -12.73 -14.97
N SER A 194 -8.86 -13.87 -15.67
CA SER A 194 -7.97 -14.17 -16.81
C SER A 194 -8.15 -13.20 -17.96
N SER A 195 -9.37 -12.71 -18.20
CA SER A 195 -9.63 -11.71 -19.25
C SER A 195 -9.02 -10.34 -18.92
N GLN A 196 -9.01 -9.95 -17.64
CA GLN A 196 -8.41 -8.69 -17.18
C GLN A 196 -6.89 -8.77 -17.10
N HIS A 197 -6.34 -9.95 -16.82
CA HIS A 197 -4.91 -10.17 -16.62
C HIS A 197 -4.43 -11.37 -17.45
N PRO A 198 -4.38 -11.23 -18.79
CA PRO A 198 -4.00 -12.33 -19.68
C PRO A 198 -2.54 -12.74 -19.45
N GLY A 199 -2.30 -14.04 -19.35
CA GLY A 199 -0.96 -14.63 -19.17
C GLY A 199 -0.45 -14.67 -17.74
N SER A 200 -1.17 -14.11 -16.76
CA SER A 200 -0.82 -14.20 -15.34
C SER A 200 -1.27 -15.53 -14.72
N ALA A 201 -0.47 -16.06 -13.80
CA ALA A 201 -0.90 -17.18 -12.97
C ALA A 201 -1.98 -16.69 -11.99
N LEU A 202 -3.14 -17.36 -11.93
CA LEU A 202 -4.24 -16.96 -11.05
C LEU A 202 -4.27 -17.79 -9.77
N ARG A 203 -4.37 -17.11 -8.63
CA ARG A 203 -4.72 -17.68 -7.33
C ARG A 203 -6.08 -17.12 -6.92
N ILE A 204 -7.07 -17.96 -6.66
CA ILE A 204 -8.42 -17.51 -6.29
C ILE A 204 -8.69 -17.89 -4.84
N ILE A 205 -9.07 -16.90 -4.04
CA ILE A 205 -9.34 -17.02 -2.62
C ILE A 205 -10.78 -16.59 -2.37
N GLU A 206 -11.61 -17.52 -1.95
CA GLU A 206 -12.98 -17.26 -1.55
C GLU A 206 -13.04 -16.76 -0.11
N HIS A 207 -13.86 -15.75 0.12
CA HIS A 207 -14.28 -15.25 1.42
C HIS A 207 -15.77 -15.51 1.63
N GLN A 208 -16.09 -16.57 2.35
CA GLN A 208 -17.48 -16.92 2.65
C GLN A 208 -17.95 -16.16 3.89
N THR A 209 -19.02 -15.38 3.75
CA THR A 209 -19.61 -14.58 4.85
C THR A 209 -21.01 -15.12 5.21
N LYS A 210 -21.07 -16.19 6.02
CA LYS A 210 -22.34 -16.83 6.41
C LYS A 210 -22.63 -16.65 7.90
N GLY A 211 -23.75 -16.01 8.23
CA GLY A 211 -24.29 -15.98 9.60
C GLY A 211 -23.36 -15.36 10.66
N GLY A 212 -22.50 -14.41 10.27
CA GLY A 212 -21.53 -13.77 11.16
C GLY A 212 -20.21 -14.52 11.32
N ARG A 213 -20.03 -15.68 10.68
CA ARG A 213 -18.74 -16.36 10.55
C ARG A 213 -18.16 -16.11 9.16
N SER A 214 -16.88 -15.78 9.12
CA SER A 214 -16.09 -15.59 7.91
C SER A 214 -15.06 -16.70 7.78
N HIS A 215 -14.98 -17.31 6.60
CA HIS A 215 -13.97 -18.32 6.29
C HIS A 215 -13.28 -17.99 4.98
N TRP A 216 -11.96 -18.12 4.98
CA TRP A 216 -11.14 -17.99 3.79
C TRP A 216 -10.75 -19.36 3.26
N ALA A 217 -10.85 -19.54 1.95
CA ALA A 217 -10.40 -20.76 1.30
C ALA A 217 -9.76 -20.47 -0.06
N GLU A 218 -8.62 -21.07 -0.33
CA GLU A 218 -8.05 -21.10 -1.68
C GLU A 218 -8.74 -22.16 -2.52
N LEU A 219 -9.05 -21.79 -3.75
CA LEU A 219 -9.83 -22.59 -4.68
C LEU A 219 -8.95 -23.12 -5.81
N TYR A 220 -8.99 -24.44 -6.02
CA TYR A 220 -8.25 -25.13 -7.08
C TYR A 220 -9.18 -25.98 -7.95
N ASP A 221 -8.96 -25.94 -9.26
CA ASP A 221 -9.49 -26.94 -10.18
C ASP A 221 -8.67 -28.22 -10.13
N LEU A 222 -9.36 -29.36 -10.11
CA LEU A 222 -8.74 -30.65 -10.39
C LEU A 222 -8.67 -30.91 -11.90
N PRO A 223 -7.62 -31.61 -12.39
CA PRO A 223 -7.49 -31.99 -13.79
C PRO A 223 -8.69 -32.79 -14.33
N ASP A 224 -9.31 -33.60 -13.46
CA ASP A 224 -10.42 -34.50 -13.81
C ASP A 224 -11.81 -33.88 -13.54
N GLY A 225 -11.83 -32.59 -13.21
CA GLY A 225 -13.02 -31.85 -12.80
C GLY A 225 -13.24 -31.85 -11.28
N GLY A 226 -13.91 -30.80 -10.81
CA GLY A 226 -14.24 -30.58 -9.40
C GLY A 226 -13.34 -29.57 -8.71
N LEU A 227 -13.94 -28.84 -7.77
CA LEU A 227 -13.33 -27.75 -7.02
C LEU A 227 -12.85 -28.20 -5.63
N ILE A 228 -11.54 -28.08 -5.38
CA ILE A 228 -10.95 -28.27 -4.05
C ILE A 228 -10.86 -26.94 -3.30
N ARG A 229 -11.11 -27.00 -2.00
CA ARG A 229 -10.98 -25.87 -1.07
C ARG A 229 -9.90 -26.15 -0.05
N ARG A 230 -8.87 -25.30 0.00
CA ARG A 230 -7.86 -25.31 1.04
C ARG A 230 -8.14 -24.18 2.03
N PRO A 231 -8.48 -24.46 3.30
CA PRO A 231 -8.66 -23.41 4.30
C PRO A 231 -7.42 -22.52 4.42
N LEU A 232 -7.63 -21.21 4.53
CA LEU A 232 -6.57 -20.22 4.79
C LEU A 232 -6.86 -19.51 6.11
N ASP A 233 -5.81 -19.20 6.85
CA ASP A 233 -5.93 -18.43 8.08
C ASP A 233 -5.90 -16.91 7.81
N ASP A 234 -6.75 -16.16 8.52
CA ASP A 234 -6.92 -14.71 8.34
C ASP A 234 -5.63 -13.94 8.69
N ILE A 235 -4.82 -14.47 9.60
CA ILE A 235 -3.57 -13.84 10.04
C ILE A 235 -2.53 -13.89 8.91
N SER A 236 -2.31 -15.05 8.30
CA SER A 236 -1.40 -15.22 7.15
C SER A 236 -1.85 -14.39 5.97
N LEU A 237 -3.16 -14.33 5.68
CA LEU A 237 -3.67 -13.48 4.59
C LEU A 237 -3.44 -11.99 4.86
N ARG A 238 -3.65 -11.52 6.09
CA ARG A 238 -3.32 -10.14 6.44
C ARG A 238 -1.81 -9.88 6.47
N ASN A 239 -1.01 -10.89 6.78
CA ASN A 239 0.45 -10.85 6.72
C ASN A 239 1.00 -10.97 5.29
N GLU A 240 0.19 -11.43 4.33
CA GLU A 240 0.58 -11.54 2.92
C GLU A 240 0.02 -10.39 2.07
N TYR A 241 -1.18 -9.86 2.34
CA TYR A 241 -1.84 -8.82 1.52
C TYR A 241 -2.13 -7.50 2.28
N GLY A 242 -1.86 -7.48 3.59
CA GLY A 242 -1.85 -6.27 4.39
C GLY A 242 -3.26 -5.78 4.77
N PRO A 243 -3.36 -4.54 5.29
CA PRO A 243 -4.62 -3.88 5.62
C PRO A 243 -5.59 -3.71 4.44
N GLN A 244 -5.14 -3.93 3.20
CA GLN A 244 -5.98 -3.86 1.99
C GLN A 244 -7.14 -4.89 2.03
N LEU A 245 -6.98 -5.98 2.78
CA LEU A 245 -8.05 -6.96 3.03
C LEU A 245 -8.98 -6.59 4.19
N LYS A 246 -8.62 -5.63 5.05
CA LYS A 246 -9.31 -5.36 6.33
C LYS A 246 -10.78 -4.98 6.15
N HIS A 247 -11.11 -4.30 5.06
CA HIS A 247 -12.47 -3.85 4.74
C HIS A 247 -13.18 -4.73 3.69
N PHE A 248 -12.48 -5.69 3.09
CA PHE A 248 -13.04 -6.51 2.01
C PHE A 248 -14.08 -7.50 2.55
N GLY A 249 -15.29 -7.48 1.98
CA GLY A 249 -16.40 -8.34 2.40
C GLY A 249 -17.11 -7.92 3.69
N ARG A 250 -16.80 -6.75 4.26
CA ARG A 250 -17.58 -6.17 5.37
C ARG A 250 -18.82 -5.44 4.81
N ARG A 251 -19.98 -5.63 5.46
CA ARG A 251 -21.18 -4.83 5.14
C ARG A 251 -20.95 -3.36 5.54
N PRO A 252 -21.30 -2.38 4.70
CA PRO A 252 -21.31 -0.96 5.08
C PRO A 252 -22.25 -0.67 6.27
N ASP A 253 -23.29 -1.48 6.46
CA ASP A 253 -24.32 -1.29 7.49
C ASP A 253 -23.86 -1.53 8.95
N ARG A 254 -22.58 -1.84 9.18
CA ARG A 254 -22.02 -2.10 10.53
C ARG A 254 -21.08 -1.02 11.05
N GLU A 255 -20.83 0.05 10.29
CA GLU A 255 -19.97 1.17 10.74
C GLU A 255 -20.73 2.27 11.51
N THR A 256 -22.05 2.14 11.66
CA THR A 256 -22.85 2.98 12.56
C THR A 256 -23.29 2.18 13.79
N LYS A 257 -22.38 2.02 14.75
CA LYS A 257 -22.72 1.83 16.18
C LYS A 257 -21.51 2.07 17.06
#